data_AF-A0A7J4UIU5-F1
#
_entry.id   AF-A0A7J4UIU5-F1
#
_cell.length_a   1.000
_cell.length_b   1.000
_cell.length_c   1.000
_cell.angle_alpha   90.00
_cell.angle_beta   90.00
_cell.angle_gamma   90.00
#
_symmetry.space_group_name_H-M   'P 1'
#
loop_
_entity.id
_entity.type
_entity.pdbx_description
1 polymer ?
#
loop_
_entity_poly.entity_id
_entity_poly.type
_entity_poly.pdbx_seq_one_letter_code
_entity_poly.pdbx_strand_id
1 'polypeptide(L)'
;MSSDNTPKIRVMMIIEVLGRPPEHLIETLNNLIEKINSEKGVKVVDKKISEPNPLQNQENLFTAFAELEIEVEEVLLITMLMFKYMPAHIDVLYPEDLQLTNHELNDILNELTRRLHGYDEVARIIQSEKAILERKLKELTKK
;
A
#
# COMPACT_ATOMS: atom_id res chain seq x y z
N MET A 1 31.51 16.82 8.50
CA MET A 1 31.17 16.12 9.75
C MET A 1 29.82 15.45 9.54
N SER A 2 29.69 14.25 10.06
CA SER A 2 28.95 13.11 9.50
C SER A 2 27.42 13.29 9.52
N SER A 3 26.80 13.16 8.35
CA SER A 3 25.35 13.21 8.13
C SER A 3 24.70 11.83 8.35
N ASP A 4 24.81 11.25 9.54
CA ASP A 4 24.35 9.87 9.77
C ASP A 4 23.77 9.61 11.18
N ASN A 5 23.32 10.65 11.89
CA ASN A 5 22.86 10.52 13.29
C ASN A 5 21.35 10.71 13.50
N THR A 6 20.54 10.78 12.44
CA THR A 6 19.09 10.64 12.60
C THR A 6 18.76 9.17 12.87
N PRO A 7 18.11 8.83 14.01
CA PRO A 7 17.73 7.45 14.28
C PRO A 7 16.74 6.99 13.20
N LYS A 8 17.13 5.95 12.45
CA LYS A 8 16.30 5.37 11.39
C LYS A 8 15.11 4.66 12.01
N ILE A 9 13.92 4.92 11.50
CA ILE A 9 12.69 4.25 11.93
C ILE A 9 12.64 2.89 11.21
N ARG A 10 12.40 1.81 11.94
CA ARG A 10 12.23 0.47 11.35
C ARG A 10 10.78 0.09 11.34
N VAL A 11 10.34 -0.42 10.20
CA VAL A 11 8.95 -0.78 9.94
C VAL A 11 8.91 -2.14 9.27
N MET A 12 8.00 -3.00 9.74
CA MET A 12 7.59 -4.20 9.01
C MET A 12 6.39 -3.85 8.12
N MET A 13 6.48 -4.19 6.85
CA MET A 13 5.41 -3.98 5.87
C MET A 13 5.08 -5.29 5.19
N ILE A 14 3.78 -5.59 5.05
CA ILE A 14 3.32 -6.76 4.29
C ILE A 14 2.61 -6.28 3.04
N ILE A 15 3.11 -6.70 1.88
CA ILE A 15 2.50 -6.41 0.58
C ILE A 15 1.94 -7.71 0.02
N GLU A 16 0.68 -7.69 -0.38
CA GLU A 16 -0.01 -8.82 -0.96
C GLU A 16 -0.36 -8.52 -2.42
N VAL A 17 -0.22 -9.53 -3.28
CA VAL A 17 -0.67 -9.49 -4.67
C VAL A 17 -1.57 -10.67 -4.96
N LEU A 18 -2.57 -10.42 -5.78
CA LEU A 18 -3.54 -11.42 -6.22
C LEU A 18 -3.61 -11.41 -7.74
N GLY A 19 -3.53 -12.57 -8.37
CA GLY A 19 -3.48 -12.64 -9.82
C GLY A 19 -3.41 -14.04 -10.41
N ARG A 20 -3.19 -14.07 -11.73
CA ARG A 20 -3.04 -15.27 -12.56
C ARG A 20 -1.99 -14.96 -13.65
N PRO A 21 -1.11 -15.90 -14.03
CA PRO A 21 -0.71 -17.15 -13.40
C PRO A 21 0.25 -16.94 -12.20
N PRO A 22 0.49 -17.95 -11.34
CA PRO A 22 1.26 -17.83 -10.10
C PRO A 22 2.70 -17.32 -10.29
N GLU A 23 3.34 -17.60 -11.43
CA GLU A 23 4.71 -17.18 -11.73
C GLU A 23 4.85 -15.65 -11.79
N HIS A 24 3.83 -14.94 -12.29
CA HIS A 24 3.84 -13.49 -12.39
C HIS A 24 3.66 -12.80 -11.02
N LEU A 25 3.15 -13.49 -9.99
CA LEU A 25 3.00 -12.91 -8.66
C LEU A 25 4.36 -12.66 -8.02
N ILE A 26 5.27 -13.64 -8.10
CA ILE A 26 6.62 -13.51 -7.53
C ILE A 26 7.41 -12.41 -8.24
N GLU A 27 7.33 -12.35 -9.57
CA GLU A 27 7.96 -11.28 -10.35
C GLU A 27 7.40 -9.90 -9.96
N THR A 28 6.08 -9.79 -9.81
CA THR A 28 5.42 -8.55 -9.40
C THR A 28 5.85 -8.11 -8.01
N LEU A 29 5.91 -9.04 -7.04
CA LEU A 29 6.38 -8.74 -5.69
C LEU A 29 7.83 -8.26 -5.71
N ASN A 30 8.73 -8.93 -6.43
CA ASN A 30 10.11 -8.48 -6.56
C ASN A 30 10.20 -7.07 -7.16
N ASN A 31 9.44 -6.80 -8.23
CA ASN A 31 9.39 -5.47 -8.85
C ASN A 31 8.85 -4.40 -7.88
N LEU A 32 7.87 -4.71 -7.05
CA LEU A 32 7.36 -3.80 -6.01
C LEU A 32 8.43 -3.52 -4.95
N ILE A 33 9.13 -4.55 -4.48
CA ILE A 33 10.21 -4.43 -3.50
C ILE A 33 11.35 -3.55 -4.03
N GLU A 34 11.78 -3.76 -5.27
CA GLU A 34 12.81 -2.93 -5.89
C GLU A 34 12.37 -1.47 -6.03
N LYS A 35 11.10 -1.23 -6.37
CA LYS A 35 10.55 0.14 -6.41
C LYS A 35 10.57 0.79 -5.04
N ILE A 36 10.20 0.06 -3.98
CA ILE A 36 10.21 0.56 -2.59
C ILE A 36 11.64 0.87 -2.15
N ASN A 37 12.59 -0.02 -2.44
CA ASN A 37 14.00 0.19 -2.11
C ASN A 37 14.65 1.34 -2.90
N SER A 38 14.04 1.73 -4.03
CA SER A 38 14.47 2.87 -4.84
C SER A 38 13.88 4.20 -4.37
N GLU A 39 12.96 4.20 -3.40
CA GLU A 39 12.40 5.42 -2.84
C GLU A 39 13.47 6.16 -2.01
N LYS A 40 13.55 7.47 -2.19
CA LYS A 40 14.50 8.28 -1.42
C LYS A 40 14.16 8.21 0.07
N GLY A 41 15.17 7.94 0.90
CA GLY A 41 15.01 7.85 2.35
C GLY A 41 14.38 6.54 2.82
N VAL A 42 14.31 5.52 1.95
CA VAL A 42 13.85 4.16 2.27
C VAL A 42 14.97 3.18 1.95
N LYS A 43 15.15 2.18 2.81
CA LYS A 43 16.07 1.07 2.59
C LYS A 43 15.41 -0.23 3.03
N VAL A 44 15.30 -1.20 2.13
CA VAL A 44 14.88 -2.56 2.50
C VAL A 44 16.03 -3.26 3.20
N VAL A 45 15.81 -3.69 4.44
CA VAL A 45 16.84 -4.39 5.24
C VAL A 45 16.67 -5.89 5.23
N ASP A 46 15.43 -6.37 5.15
CA ASP A 46 15.12 -7.79 4.97
C ASP A 46 13.85 -7.97 4.13
N LYS A 47 13.76 -9.12 3.44
CA LYS A 47 12.58 -9.49 2.66
C LYS A 47 12.34 -10.98 2.69
N LYS A 48 11.08 -11.37 2.90
CA LYS A 48 10.62 -12.75 2.80
C LYS A 48 9.37 -12.83 1.94
N ILE A 49 9.47 -13.56 0.84
CA ILE A 49 8.38 -13.75 -0.11
C ILE A 49 7.75 -15.12 0.14
N SER A 50 6.43 -15.18 0.27
CA SER A 50 5.69 -16.43 0.40
C SER A 50 5.45 -17.09 -0.97
N GLU A 51 5.29 -18.41 -0.95
CA GLU A 51 4.91 -19.14 -2.15
C GLU A 51 3.47 -18.79 -2.58
N PRO A 52 3.16 -18.75 -3.89
CA PRO A 52 1.81 -18.49 -4.35
C PRO A 52 0.84 -19.58 -3.89
N ASN A 53 -0.21 -19.17 -3.18
CA ASN A 53 -1.25 -20.06 -2.67
C ASN A 53 -2.55 -19.87 -3.46
N PRO A 54 -3.24 -20.96 -3.85
CA PRO A 54 -4.53 -20.86 -4.51
C PRO A 54 -5.58 -20.25 -3.57
N LEU A 55 -6.37 -19.32 -4.08
CA LEU A 55 -7.44 -18.70 -3.30
C LEU A 55 -8.61 -19.68 -3.14
N GLN A 56 -9.07 -19.86 -1.90
CA GLN A 56 -10.23 -20.73 -1.63
C GLN A 56 -11.44 -20.24 -2.41
N ASN A 57 -12.13 -21.16 -3.08
CA ASN A 57 -13.35 -20.92 -3.86
C ASN A 57 -13.20 -20.12 -5.17
N GLN A 58 -11.98 -19.91 -5.68
CA GLN A 58 -11.77 -19.29 -7.00
C GLN A 58 -10.79 -20.10 -7.85
N GLU A 59 -11.29 -20.72 -8.92
CA GLU A 59 -10.43 -21.46 -9.85
C GLU A 59 -9.40 -20.54 -10.53
N ASN A 60 -8.16 -21.02 -10.59
CA ASN A 60 -7.02 -20.38 -11.24
C ASN A 60 -6.61 -19.02 -10.67
N LEU A 61 -7.05 -18.65 -9.47
CA LEU A 61 -6.62 -17.41 -8.80
C LEU A 61 -5.66 -17.73 -7.65
N PHE A 62 -4.55 -16.99 -7.59
CA PHE A 62 -3.52 -17.17 -6.59
C PHE A 62 -3.29 -15.87 -5.81
N THR A 63 -2.80 -16.01 -4.59
CA THR A 63 -2.26 -14.90 -3.78
C THR A 63 -0.85 -15.23 -3.33
N ALA A 64 -0.01 -14.21 -3.23
CA ALA A 64 1.30 -14.27 -2.61
C ALA A 64 1.54 -12.96 -1.87
N PHE A 65 2.37 -13.00 -0.82
CA PHE A 65 2.72 -11.81 -0.08
C PHE A 65 4.22 -11.74 0.19
N ALA A 66 4.71 -10.53 0.44
CA ALA A 66 6.06 -10.27 0.87
C ALA A 66 6.05 -9.52 2.20
N GLU A 67 6.76 -10.06 3.19
CA GLU A 67 7.12 -9.38 4.44
C GLU A 67 8.42 -8.61 4.19
N LEU A 68 8.42 -7.30 4.47
CA LEU A 68 9.54 -6.40 4.24
C LEU A 68 9.87 -5.68 5.54
N GLU A 69 11.08 -5.86 6.05
CA GLU A 69 11.62 -4.95 7.05
C GLU A 69 12.31 -3.80 6.30
N ILE A 70 11.90 -2.57 6.59
CA ILE A 70 12.43 -1.37 5.96
C ILE A 70 12.93 -0.37 7.01
N GLU A 71 14.02 0.31 6.71
CA GLU A 71 14.48 1.50 7.40
C GLU A 71 14.00 2.73 6.63
N VAL A 72 13.38 3.68 7.34
CA VAL A 72 12.95 4.96 6.76
C VAL A 72 13.51 6.14 7.55
N GLU A 73 13.80 7.23 6.85
CA GLU A 73 14.40 8.44 7.45
C GLU A 73 13.37 9.30 8.20
N GLU A 74 12.09 9.27 7.79
CA GLU A 74 11.05 10.16 8.30
C GLU A 74 9.70 9.42 8.43
N VAL A 75 8.89 9.82 9.42
CA VAL A 75 7.56 9.20 9.66
C VAL A 75 6.59 9.47 8.52
N LEU A 76 6.69 10.64 7.86
CA LEU A 76 5.85 10.97 6.72
C LEU A 76 6.07 10.01 5.54
N LEU A 77 7.30 9.47 5.37
CA LEU A 77 7.59 8.48 4.33
C LEU A 77 6.78 7.20 4.53
N ILE A 78 6.56 6.77 5.77
CA ILE A 78 5.69 5.62 6.09
C ILE A 78 4.29 5.85 5.51
N THR A 79 3.73 7.03 5.77
CA THR A 79 2.39 7.42 5.28
C THR A 79 2.35 7.46 3.74
N MET A 80 3.39 8.00 3.11
CA MET A 80 3.48 8.03 1.64
C MET A 80 3.59 6.63 1.03
N LEU A 81 4.39 5.74 1.64
CA LEU A 81 4.49 4.34 1.21
C LEU A 81 3.15 3.61 1.36
N MET A 82 2.42 3.84 2.46
CA MET A 82 1.08 3.28 2.65
C MET A 82 0.15 3.65 1.49
N PHE A 83 0.10 4.92 1.09
CA PHE A 83 -0.79 5.35 0.01
C PHE A 83 -0.32 4.97 -1.40
N LYS A 84 0.99 4.79 -1.60
CA LYS A 84 1.55 4.45 -2.91
C LYS A 84 1.50 2.95 -3.19
N TYR A 85 1.78 2.12 -2.19
CA TYR A 85 1.91 0.68 -2.33
C TYR A 85 0.77 -0.11 -1.69
N MET A 86 -0.10 0.54 -0.91
CA MET A 86 -1.28 -0.05 -0.28
C MET A 86 -0.98 -1.39 0.41
N PRO A 87 -0.02 -1.43 1.36
CA PRO A 87 0.32 -2.65 2.05
C PRO A 87 -0.89 -3.18 2.83
N ALA A 88 -0.98 -4.50 2.96
CA ALA A 88 -2.00 -5.16 3.76
C ALA A 88 -1.78 -4.91 5.26
N HIS A 89 -0.53 -4.68 5.67
CA HIS A 89 -0.16 -4.46 7.06
C HIS A 89 1.09 -3.59 7.19
N ILE A 90 1.16 -2.82 8.28
CA ILE A 90 2.32 -2.03 8.65
C ILE A 90 2.49 -2.04 10.18
N ASP A 91 3.73 -2.23 10.64
CA ASP A 91 4.07 -2.26 12.07
C ASP A 91 5.40 -1.54 12.31
N VAL A 92 5.45 -0.67 13.32
CA VAL A 92 6.66 0.10 13.64
C VAL A 92 7.47 -0.68 14.67
N LEU A 93 8.64 -1.18 14.27
CA LEU A 93 9.50 -2.02 15.10
C LEU A 93 10.47 -1.19 15.97
N TYR A 94 10.84 0.00 15.51
CA TYR A 94 11.75 0.89 16.22
C TYR A 94 11.59 2.34 15.72
N PRO A 95 11.73 3.37 16.58
CA PRO A 95 11.95 3.30 18.03
C PRO A 95 10.68 2.91 18.80
N GLU A 96 10.85 2.53 20.08
CA GLU A 96 9.72 2.31 21.01
C GLU A 96 8.91 3.62 21.20
N ASP A 97 9.62 4.73 21.42
CA ASP A 97 9.04 6.06 21.57
C ASP A 97 9.28 6.89 20.31
N LEU A 98 8.20 7.28 19.63
CA LEU A 98 8.24 8.16 18.46
C LEU A 98 7.76 9.56 18.83
N GLN A 99 8.66 10.54 18.78
CA GLN A 99 8.32 11.95 19.02
C GLN A 99 8.04 12.66 17.70
N LEU A 100 6.87 13.30 17.62
CA LEU A 100 6.44 14.07 16.45
C LEU A 100 6.24 15.53 16.85
N THR A 101 6.75 16.44 16.03
CA THR A 101 6.39 17.85 16.11
C THR A 101 4.96 18.07 15.59
N ASN A 102 4.34 19.19 15.96
CA ASN A 102 3.04 19.57 15.42
C ASN A 102 3.06 19.68 13.87
N HIS A 103 4.20 20.08 13.30
CA HIS A 103 4.33 20.18 11.84
C HIS A 103 4.27 18.82 11.16
N GLU A 104 5.07 17.85 11.63
CA GLU A 104 5.09 16.49 11.07
C GLU A 104 3.74 15.78 11.25
N LEU A 105 3.11 15.95 12.42
CA LEU A 105 1.77 15.41 12.65
C LEU A 105 0.74 16.03 11.70
N ASN A 106 0.79 17.36 11.50
CA ASN A 106 -0.10 18.03 10.56
C ASN A 106 0.11 17.55 9.12
N ASP A 107 1.35 17.30 8.70
CA ASP A 107 1.64 16.80 7.35
C ASP A 107 1.04 15.41 7.13
N ILE A 108 1.16 14.51 8.11
CA ILE A 108 0.53 13.18 8.08
C ILE A 108 -0.99 13.31 8.01
N LEU A 109 -1.59 14.12 8.88
CA LEU A 109 -3.05 14.30 8.93
C LEU A 109 -3.61 14.92 7.65
N ASN A 110 -2.90 15.88 7.06
CA ASN A 110 -3.29 16.52 5.82
C ASN A 110 -3.20 15.55 4.63
N GLU A 111 -2.14 14.74 4.55
CA GLU A 111 -2.01 13.73 3.48
C GLU A 111 -3.10 12.66 3.61
N LEU A 112 -3.40 12.19 4.82
CA LEU A 112 -4.52 11.28 5.08
C LEU A 112 -5.85 11.89 4.65
N THR A 113 -6.12 13.14 5.05
CA THR A 113 -7.35 13.84 4.69
C THR A 113 -7.48 14.00 3.17
N ARG A 114 -6.39 14.36 2.49
CA ARG A 114 -6.36 14.49 1.02
C ARG A 114 -6.69 13.18 0.33
N ARG A 115 -6.15 12.06 0.80
CA ARG A 115 -6.40 10.72 0.24
C ARG A 115 -7.83 10.26 0.47
N LEU A 116 -8.35 10.43 1.68
CA LEU A 116 -9.73 10.10 2.01
C LEU A 116 -10.72 10.92 1.17
N HIS A 117 -10.48 12.23 1.02
CA HIS A 117 -11.31 13.09 0.20
C HIS A 117 -11.32 12.64 -1.26
N GLY A 118 -10.15 12.33 -1.83
CA GLY A 118 -10.05 11.82 -3.20
C GLY A 118 -10.77 10.48 -3.40
N TYR A 119 -10.68 9.55 -2.45
CA TYR A 119 -11.42 8.27 -2.54
C TYR A 119 -12.93 8.46 -2.44
N ASP A 120 -13.39 9.35 -1.59
CA ASP A 120 -14.81 9.69 -1.44
C ASP A 120 -15.37 10.35 -2.72
N GLU A 121 -14.60 11.20 -3.40
CA GLU A 121 -14.96 11.72 -4.73
C GLU A 121 -15.09 10.61 -5.78
N VAL A 122 -14.10 9.72 -5.88
CA VAL A 122 -14.13 8.59 -6.82
C VAL A 122 -15.33 7.69 -6.53
N ALA A 123 -15.62 7.39 -5.26
CA ALA A 123 -16.77 6.57 -4.87
C ALA A 123 -18.10 7.23 -5.27
N ARG A 124 -18.26 8.54 -5.08
CA ARG A 124 -19.46 9.29 -5.50
C ARG A 124 -19.68 9.24 -7.01
N ILE A 125 -18.62 9.39 -7.79
CA ILE A 125 -18.67 9.30 -9.26
C ILE A 125 -19.16 7.91 -9.66
N ILE A 126 -18.54 6.86 -9.12
CA ILE A 126 -18.91 5.47 -9.41
C ILE A 126 -20.37 5.18 -9.03
N GLN A 127 -20.84 5.64 -7.87
CA GLN A 127 -22.24 5.48 -7.47
C GLN A 127 -23.21 6.16 -8.44
N SER A 128 -22.86 7.36 -8.90
CA SER A 128 -23.67 8.13 -9.86
C SER A 128 -23.73 7.44 -11.22
N GLU A 129 -22.58 7.00 -11.74
CA GLU A 129 -22.48 6.27 -13.00
C GLU A 129 -23.24 4.93 -12.93
N LYS A 130 -23.07 4.18 -11.84
CA LYS A 130 -23.81 2.93 -11.59
C LYS A 130 -25.32 3.16 -11.65
N ALA A 131 -25.83 4.20 -10.99
CA ALA A 131 -27.26 4.52 -11.00
C ALA A 131 -27.77 4.84 -12.42
N ILE A 132 -26.98 5.53 -13.24
CA ILE A 132 -27.31 5.82 -14.65
C ILE A 132 -27.33 4.51 -15.47
N LEU A 133 -26.32 3.67 -15.31
CA LEU A 133 -26.21 2.39 -16.02
C LEU A 133 -27.36 1.45 -15.67
N GLU A 134 -27.73 1.33 -14.39
CA GLU A 134 -28.85 0.51 -13.94
C GLU A 134 -30.18 0.98 -14.53
N ARG A 135 -30.40 2.30 -14.64
CA ARG A 135 -31.61 2.85 -15.29
C ARG A 135 -31.67 2.46 -16.77
N LYS A 136 -30.59 2.68 -17.52
CA LYS A 136 -30.51 2.32 -18.95
C LYS A 136 -30.69 0.82 -19.18
N LEU A 137 -30.12 -0.03 -18.33
CA LEU A 137 -30.27 -1.48 -18.44
C LEU A 137 -31.73 -1.92 -18.24
N LYS A 138 -32.44 -1.32 -17.27
CA LYS A 138 -33.87 -1.58 -17.04
C LYS A 138 -34.74 -1.16 -18.22
N GLU A 139 -34.40 -0.06 -18.90
CA GLU A 139 -35.10 0.38 -20.11
C GLU A 139 -34.92 -0.61 -21.28
N LEU A 140 -33.70 -1.13 -21.46
CA LEU A 140 -33.39 -2.08 -22.53
C LEU A 140 -33.94 -3.49 -22.29
N THR A 141 -34.07 -3.91 -21.04
CA THR A 141 -34.57 -5.24 -20.64
C THR A 141 -36.09 -5.29 -20.45
N LYS A 142 -36.79 -4.15 -20.46
CA LYS A 142 -38.27 -4.07 -20.43
C LYS A 142 -38.94 -4.21 -21.81
N LYS A 143 -38.33 -4.96 -22.73
CA LYS A 143 -39.01 -5.51 -23.91
C LYS A 143 -39.37 -6.97 -23.66
#